data_AF-A0A7V5Q0C3-F1
#
_entry.id   AF-A0A7V5Q0C3-F1
#
_cell.length_a   1.000
_cell.length_b   1.000
_cell.length_c   1.000
_cell.angle_alpha   90.00
_cell.angle_beta   90.00
_cell.angle_gamma   90.00
#
_symmetry.space_group_name_H-M   'P 1'
#
loop_
_entity.id
_entity.type
_entity.pdbx_description
1 polymer ?
#
loop_
_entity_poly.entity_id
_entity_poly.type
_entity_poly.pdbx_seq_one_letter_code
_entity_poly.pdbx_strand_id
1 'polypeptide(L)'
;KVRRMKGKTEGYNADTDTYGDMMEMGVVDPAKVVKTALQNATSVASLLLTTDSLITEIPEEEEEGGEHDHHHDHGMGGMGGMGGMGGMM
;
A
#
# COMPACT_ATOMS: atom_id res chain seq x y z
N LYS A 1 25.22 -22.11 -11.60
CA LYS A 1 25.43 -23.28 -12.49
C LYS A 1 24.59 -23.15 -13.77
N VAL A 2 23.29 -22.86 -13.68
CA VAL A 2 22.39 -22.60 -14.84
C VAL A 2 22.95 -21.58 -15.84
N ARG A 3 23.51 -20.44 -15.38
CA ARG A 3 24.12 -19.44 -16.29
C ARG A 3 25.25 -19.95 -17.21
N ARG A 4 25.86 -21.11 -16.91
CA ARG A 4 26.94 -21.71 -17.72
C ARG A 4 26.44 -22.82 -18.66
N MET A 5 25.17 -23.21 -18.54
CA MET A 5 24.50 -24.17 -19.41
C MET A 5 24.25 -23.56 -20.79
N LYS A 6 24.14 -24.40 -21.82
CA LYS A 6 24.04 -23.96 -23.22
C LYS A 6 22.75 -24.41 -23.90
N GLY A 7 22.10 -25.45 -23.37
CA GLY A 7 20.82 -25.93 -23.83
C GLY A 7 19.70 -24.93 -23.49
N LYS A 8 18.74 -24.82 -24.40
CA LYS A 8 17.61 -23.87 -24.29
C LYS A 8 16.65 -24.21 -23.15
N THR A 9 16.63 -25.48 -22.76
CA THR A 9 15.72 -26.10 -21.79
C THR A 9 16.47 -26.57 -20.54
N GLU A 10 17.77 -26.27 -20.41
CA GLU A 10 18.54 -26.64 -19.23
C GLU A 10 18.21 -25.72 -18.05
N GLY A 11 17.98 -26.32 -16.88
CA GLY A 11 17.61 -25.58 -15.69
C GLY A 11 17.95 -26.32 -14.40
N TYR A 12 17.25 -25.93 -13.34
CA TYR A 12 17.38 -26.48 -12.00
C TYR A 12 16.00 -26.89 -11.51
N ASN A 13 15.83 -28.17 -11.20
CA ASN A 13 14.64 -28.68 -10.54
C ASN A 13 14.85 -28.56 -9.02
N ALA A 14 14.07 -27.69 -8.38
CA ALA A 14 14.18 -27.41 -6.95
C ALA A 14 13.57 -28.52 -6.06
N ASP A 15 12.67 -29.34 -6.60
CA ASP A 15 12.08 -30.47 -5.85
C ASP A 15 13.09 -31.61 -5.66
N THR A 16 13.89 -31.88 -6.70
CA THR A 16 14.88 -32.97 -6.70
C THR A 16 16.33 -32.50 -6.47
N ASP A 17 16.56 -31.19 -6.37
CA ASP A 17 17.89 -30.55 -6.27
C ASP A 17 18.85 -30.93 -7.43
N THR A 18 18.29 -31.24 -8.61
CA THR A 18 19.06 -31.67 -9.78
C THR A 18 19.04 -30.63 -10.90
N TYR A 19 20.13 -30.60 -11.66
CA TYR A 19 20.23 -29.80 -12.88
C TYR A 19 20.09 -30.70 -14.11
N GLY A 20 19.37 -30.26 -15.13
CA GLY A 20 19.21 -31.01 -16.38
C GLY A 20 18.16 -30.37 -17.29
N ASP A 21 17.65 -31.15 -18.23
CA ASP A 21 16.61 -30.71 -19.16
C ASP A 21 15.25 -30.62 -18.46
N MET A 22 14.67 -29.42 -18.42
CA MET A 22 13.43 -29.12 -17.72
C MET A 22 12.20 -29.73 -18.42
N MET A 23 12.26 -29.91 -19.75
CA MET A 23 11.17 -30.54 -20.50
C MET A 23 11.10 -32.04 -20.22
N GLU A 24 12.25 -32.71 -20.20
CA GLU A 24 12.34 -34.13 -19.83
C GLU A 24 11.92 -34.37 -18.37
N MET A 25 12.26 -33.45 -17.47
CA MET A 25 11.85 -33.48 -16.06
C MET A 25 10.37 -33.11 -15.84
N GLY A 26 9.65 -32.67 -16.87
CA GLY A 26 8.24 -32.27 -16.78
C GLY A 26 7.99 -30.96 -16.01
N VAL A 27 9.02 -30.16 -15.78
CA VAL A 27 8.92 -28.86 -15.09
C VAL A 27 8.76 -27.77 -16.14
N VAL A 28 7.50 -27.48 -16.49
CA VAL A 28 7.14 -26.60 -17.62
C VAL A 28 6.21 -25.48 -17.18
N ASP A 29 6.54 -24.25 -17.56
CA ASP A 29 5.67 -23.09 -17.35
C ASP A 29 4.82 -22.78 -18.60
N PRO A 30 3.52 -22.48 -18.44
CA PRO A 30 2.69 -22.03 -19.55
C PRO A 30 3.23 -20.74 -20.17
N ALA A 31 3.31 -20.69 -21.51
CA ALA A 31 3.83 -19.53 -22.23
C ALA A 31 3.12 -18.21 -21.88
N LYS A 32 1.81 -18.27 -21.59
CA LYS A 32 1.03 -17.11 -21.15
C LYS A 32 1.53 -16.55 -19.82
N VAL A 33 1.88 -17.40 -18.86
CA VAL A 33 2.36 -16.99 -17.53
C VAL A 33 3.70 -16.26 -17.65
N VAL A 34 4.68 -16.88 -18.33
CA VAL A 34 6.02 -16.28 -18.50
C VAL A 34 5.94 -14.95 -19.26
N LYS A 35 5.15 -14.89 -20.33
CA LYS A 35 4.97 -13.67 -21.11
C LYS A 35 4.36 -12.54 -20.27
N THR A 36 3.24 -12.81 -19.59
CA THR A 36 2.58 -11.79 -18.78
C THR A 36 3.45 -11.33 -17.61
N ALA A 37 4.19 -12.25 -16.96
CA ALA A 37 5.12 -11.90 -15.88
C ALA A 37 6.21 -10.92 -16.35
N LEU A 38 6.87 -11.21 -17.48
CA LEU A 38 7.91 -10.33 -18.03
C LEU A 38 7.36 -8.97 -18.46
N GLN A 39 6.17 -8.94 -19.09
CA GLN A 39 5.54 -7.70 -19.52
C GLN A 39 5.18 -6.80 -18.33
N ASN A 40 4.57 -7.37 -17.29
CA ASN A 40 4.19 -6.62 -16.09
C ASN A 40 5.44 -6.14 -15.32
N ALA A 41 6.46 -6.99 -15.18
CA ALA A 41 7.72 -6.62 -14.54
C ALA A 41 8.40 -5.46 -15.28
N THR A 42 8.44 -5.52 -16.61
CA THR A 42 8.99 -4.45 -17.45
C THR A 42 8.18 -3.16 -17.28
N SER A 43 6.85 -3.24 -17.20
CA SER A 43 6.00 -2.07 -16.99
C SER A 43 6.32 -1.33 -15.68
N VAL A 44 6.45 -2.07 -14.57
CA VAL A 44 6.80 -1.50 -13.27
C VAL A 44 8.23 -0.98 -13.25
N ALA A 45 9.18 -1.75 -13.80
CA ALA A 45 10.57 -1.33 -13.88
C ALA A 45 10.73 -0.04 -14.70
N SER A 46 10.04 0.08 -15.82
CA SER A 46 10.03 1.30 -16.64
C SER A 46 9.51 2.50 -15.85
N LEU A 47 8.38 2.37 -15.17
CA LEU A 47 7.85 3.43 -14.31
C LEU A 47 8.87 3.88 -13.26
N LEU A 48 9.48 2.93 -12.54
CA LEU A 48 10.46 3.24 -11.49
C LEU A 48 11.72 3.91 -12.04
N LEU A 49 12.22 3.48 -13.20
CA LEU A 49 13.44 4.04 -13.79
C LEU A 49 13.25 5.43 -14.38
N THR A 50 12.03 5.79 -14.78
CA THR A 50 11.73 7.11 -15.38
C THR A 50 11.11 8.10 -14.39
N THR A 51 10.91 7.70 -13.14
CA THR A 51 10.34 8.59 -12.10
C THR A 51 11.47 9.26 -11.33
N ASP A 52 11.65 10.57 -11.52
CA ASP A 52 12.72 11.33 -10.86
C ASP A 52 12.44 11.62 -9.38
N SER A 53 11.18 11.80 -8.99
CA SER A 53 10.80 12.15 -7.62
C SER A 53 9.38 11.69 -7.30
N LEU A 54 9.17 11.29 -6.03
CA LEU A 54 7.87 10.98 -5.46
C LEU A 54 7.61 12.00 -4.35
N ILE A 55 6.51 12.73 -4.45
CA ILE A 55 6.06 13.69 -3.44
C ILE A 55 4.87 13.08 -2.72
N THR A 56 4.91 13.03 -1.40
CA THR A 56 3.82 12.55 -0.56
C THR A 56 3.49 13.60 0.50
N GLU A 57 2.24 13.62 0.94
CA GLU A 57 1.83 14.39 2.11
C GLU A 57 2.40 13.73 3.38
N ILE A 58 2.64 14.54 4.41
CA ILE A 58 3.03 14.03 5.72
C ILE A 58 1.78 13.40 6.34
N PRO A 59 1.84 12.15 6.85
CA PRO A 59 0.70 11.57 7.55
C PRO A 59 0.26 12.46 8.70
N GLU A 60 -1.02 12.84 8.71
CA GLU A 60 -1.61 13.55 9.84
C GLU A 60 -1.91 12.55 10.97
N GLU A 61 -1.64 12.92 12.21
CA GLU A 61 -2.17 12.19 13.35
C GLU A 61 -3.68 12.45 13.39
N GLU A 62 -4.50 11.42 13.15
CA GLU A 62 -5.91 11.48 13.49
C GLU A 62 -5.98 11.68 15.01
N GLU A 63 -6.58 12.79 15.48
CA GLU A 63 -6.79 13.00 16.91
C GLU A 63 -7.55 11.80 17.47
N GLU A 64 -6.86 10.96 18.25
CA GLU A 64 -7.49 9.89 19.01
C GLU A 64 -8.60 10.52 19.86
N GLY A 65 -9.83 10.04 19.68
CA GLY A 65 -10.99 10.57 20.37
C GLY A 65 -10.76 10.74 21.87
N GLY A 66 -10.79 11.99 22.32
CA GLY A 66 -10.83 12.36 23.73
C GLY A 66 -12.25 12.76 24.13
N GLU A 67 -13.12 11.76 24.36
CA GLU A 67 -14.16 11.92 25.39
C GLU A 67 -13.49 11.74 26.78
N HIS A 68 -13.84 12.62 27.73
CA HIS A 68 -13.44 12.69 29.16
C HIS A 68 -12.05 13.32 29.43
N ASP A 69 -11.84 14.26 30.37
CA ASP A 69 -12.67 14.86 31.41
C ASP A 69 -12.00 16.16 31.96
N HIS A 70 -12.81 17.04 32.55
CA HIS A 70 -12.51 18.05 33.58
C HIS A 70 -11.22 18.92 33.54
N HIS A 71 -11.35 20.21 33.21
CA HIS A 71 -10.99 21.30 34.14
C HIS A 71 -11.53 22.69 33.72
N HIS A 72 -12.38 23.22 34.59
CA HIS A 72 -12.67 24.61 34.96
C HIS A 72 -12.13 25.81 34.15
N ASP A 73 -13.10 26.69 33.86
CA ASP A 73 -13.09 28.16 34.08
C ASP A 73 -12.67 29.07 32.91
N HIS A 74 -13.68 29.59 32.21
CA HIS A 74 -13.97 31.01 32.01
C HIS A 74 -14.74 31.23 30.69
N GLY A 75 -16.04 31.49 30.77
CA GLY A 75 -16.84 31.80 29.57
C GLY A 75 -18.32 32.01 29.83
N MET A 76 -18.63 33.13 30.47
CA MET A 76 -19.95 33.79 30.59
C MET A 76 -21.10 33.22 29.74
N GLY A 77 -21.99 32.46 30.39
CA GLY A 77 -23.24 31.94 29.82
C GLY A 77 -24.36 31.91 30.85
N GLY A 78 -24.53 32.99 31.61
CA GLY A 78 -25.58 33.13 32.62
C GLY A 78 -26.83 33.80 32.04
N MET A 79 -27.72 33.00 31.46
CA MET A 79 -29.09 33.38 31.13
C MET A 79 -29.88 33.61 32.43
N GLY A 80 -30.00 34.87 32.86
CA GLY A 80 -30.77 35.25 34.05
C GLY A 80 -31.21 36.70 33.98
N GLY A 81 -32.41 36.95 33.47
CA GLY A 81 -32.94 38.32 33.36
C GLY A 81 -34.31 38.41 32.71
N MET A 82 -35.28 37.61 33.16
CA MET A 82 -36.68 37.81 32.82
C MET A 82 -37.31 38.71 33.88
N GLY A 83 -37.51 39.99 33.55
CA GLY A 83 -38.14 40.94 34.44
C GLY A 83 -38.44 42.27 33.79
N GLY A 84 -39.71 42.46 33.40
CA GLY A 84 -40.28 43.80 33.25
C GLY A 84 -40.48 44.29 31.82
N MET A 85 -41.55 43.86 31.17
CA MET A 85 -42.23 44.72 30.19
C MET A 85 -43.73 44.55 30.33
N GLY A 86 -44.23 45.09 31.45
CA GLY A 86 -45.65 45.37 31.65
C GLY A 86 -46.01 46.69 30.97
N GLY A 87 -47.07 46.65 30.17
CA GLY A 87 -47.90 47.79 29.86
C GLY A 87 -47.48 48.63 28.65
N MET A 88 -48.14 48.41 27.52
CA MET A 88 -48.71 49.49 26.73
C MET A 88 -49.92 48.94 25.96
N MET A 89 -51.07 49.52 26.28
CA MET A 89 -52.32 49.47 25.53
C MET A 89 -52.15 50.12 24.16
#